data_AF-A0A1E4K995-F1
#
_entry.id   AF-A0A1E4K995-F1
#
_cell.length_a   1.000
_cell.length_b   1.000
_cell.length_c   1.000
_cell.angle_alpha   90.00
_cell.angle_beta   90.00
_cell.angle_gamma   90.00
#
_symmetry.space_group_name_H-M   'P 1'
#
loop_
_entity.id
_entity.type
_entity.pdbx_description
1 polymer ?
#
loop_
_entity_poly.entity_id
_entity_poly.type
_entity_poly.pdbx_seq_one_letter_code
_entity_poly.pdbx_strand_id
1 'polypeptide(L)'
;MMRTDGVLRLAAGLLLALVALSAAAQPPPPATAPPGRSLSPPAPIPYASLSDAEREQLQPFAAEWEQLPPERQARLRRAAARWAEMPPEQRARVQERFRRWQALTPEERDALRERLHKFREMSPEQQERVRRGVERFRLLPPEERARLRDEFTRMAPPERRAFLQGANSERRALARERWLQSLPGDEREPMRAMLDGFAPPQRKAFRDLLLAAPAEQRDDLRREFLRMDPSQRAARLQPFIPPPPPPGMRPPGPPPDGPPPH
;
A
#
# COMPACT_ATOMS: atom_id res chain seq x y z
N MET A 1 -42.33 3.18 -23.07
CA MET A 1 -41.51 2.43 -22.10
C MET A 1 -40.52 3.39 -21.47
N MET A 2 -40.79 3.85 -20.25
CA MET A 2 -40.08 4.97 -19.61
C MET A 2 -38.84 4.51 -18.82
N ARG A 3 -37.68 5.04 -19.24
CA ARG A 3 -36.47 5.43 -18.49
C ARG A 3 -36.32 4.90 -17.04
N THR A 4 -35.49 3.86 -16.87
CA THR A 4 -34.94 3.42 -15.57
C THR A 4 -33.52 3.93 -15.28
N ASP A 5 -32.96 4.80 -16.13
CA ASP A 5 -31.57 5.29 -16.01
C ASP A 5 -31.37 6.40 -14.96
N GLY A 6 -32.45 6.86 -14.30
CA GLY A 6 -32.43 7.98 -13.36
C GLY A 6 -31.94 7.63 -11.94
N VAL A 7 -32.01 6.37 -11.52
CA VAL A 7 -31.69 5.97 -10.13
C VAL A 7 -30.19 5.69 -9.94
N LEU A 8 -29.42 5.51 -11.03
CA LEU A 8 -27.97 5.28 -10.95
C LEU A 8 -27.14 6.54 -10.64
N ARG A 9 -27.78 7.72 -10.58
CA ARG A 9 -27.08 9.02 -10.45
C ARG A 9 -26.89 9.49 -9.00
N LEU A 10 -27.39 8.77 -8.00
CA LEU A 10 -27.32 9.14 -6.57
C LEU A 10 -26.06 8.61 -5.83
N ALA A 11 -25.04 8.18 -6.58
CA ALA A 11 -23.92 7.42 -6.05
C ALA A 11 -22.58 8.18 -5.93
N ALA A 12 -22.49 9.37 -6.52
CA ALA A 12 -21.20 10.00 -6.79
C ALA A 12 -20.50 10.54 -5.52
N GLY A 13 -21.18 10.58 -4.37
CA GLY A 13 -20.63 11.12 -3.12
C GLY A 13 -19.72 10.18 -2.33
N LEU A 14 -19.97 8.87 -2.36
CA LEU A 14 -19.34 7.92 -1.42
C LEU A 14 -18.39 6.90 -2.09
N LEU A 15 -18.38 6.83 -3.42
CA LEU A 15 -17.53 5.90 -4.19
C LEU A 15 -16.17 6.41 -4.61
N LEU A 16 -15.89 7.68 -4.39
CA LEU A 16 -14.64 8.30 -4.86
C LEU A 16 -13.41 7.93 -4.02
N ALA A 17 -13.58 7.10 -2.99
CA ALA A 17 -12.48 6.55 -2.20
C ALA A 17 -12.02 5.15 -2.66
N LEU A 18 -12.76 4.47 -3.54
CA LEU A 18 -12.48 3.08 -3.98
C LEU A 18 -12.04 2.94 -5.45
N VAL A 19 -11.70 4.06 -6.11
CA VAL A 19 -11.13 4.09 -7.48
C VAL A 19 -9.59 4.14 -7.50
N ALA A 20 -8.92 4.25 -6.36
CA ALA A 20 -7.44 4.26 -6.32
C ALA A 20 -6.83 2.84 -6.29
N LEU A 21 -7.14 1.98 -7.27
CA LEU A 21 -6.34 0.76 -7.50
C LEU A 21 -6.26 0.31 -8.97
N SER A 22 -6.50 1.21 -9.93
CA SER A 22 -6.10 0.97 -11.33
C SER A 22 -6.00 2.31 -12.05
N ALA A 23 -4.88 3.00 -11.84
CA ALA A 23 -4.33 3.95 -12.79
C ALA A 23 -2.81 3.78 -12.69
N ALA A 24 -2.18 3.70 -13.85
CA ALA A 24 -0.78 3.38 -14.04
C ALA A 24 0.15 4.09 -13.05
N ALA A 25 1.15 3.33 -12.60
CA ALA A 25 2.29 3.83 -11.86
C ALA A 25 3.09 4.80 -12.75
N GLN A 26 2.92 6.10 -12.50
CA GLN A 26 3.98 7.09 -12.67
C GLN A 26 4.00 7.94 -11.40
N PRO A 27 5.03 7.84 -10.55
CA PRO A 27 5.23 8.85 -9.52
C PRO A 27 5.44 10.20 -10.22
N PRO A 28 4.78 11.29 -9.80
CA PRO A 28 5.13 12.61 -10.31
C PRO A 28 6.62 12.86 -10.02
N PRO A 29 7.36 13.54 -10.92
CA PRO A 29 8.73 13.96 -10.61
C PRO A 29 8.73 14.79 -9.32
N PRO A 30 9.82 14.77 -8.52
CA PRO A 30 9.92 15.59 -7.32
C PRO A 30 9.89 17.06 -7.74
N ALA A 31 8.71 17.67 -7.70
CA ALA A 31 8.57 19.10 -7.78
C ALA A 31 9.25 19.67 -6.53
N THR A 32 10.35 20.39 -6.74
CA THR A 32 10.96 21.30 -5.77
C THR A 32 9.83 22.12 -5.16
N ALA A 33 9.43 21.81 -3.93
CA ALA A 33 8.32 22.46 -3.28
C ALA A 33 8.76 23.87 -2.85
N PRO A 34 8.15 24.96 -3.35
CA PRO A 34 8.33 26.26 -2.73
C PRO A 34 7.75 26.22 -1.30
N PRO A 35 8.41 26.84 -0.31
CA PRO A 35 7.83 27.00 1.02
C PRO A 35 6.62 27.93 0.92
N GLY A 36 5.46 27.45 1.37
CA GLY A 36 4.21 28.23 1.40
C GLY A 36 3.18 27.80 0.37
N ARG A 37 2.58 26.62 0.52
CA ARG A 37 1.23 26.40 -0.03
C ARG A 37 0.24 27.16 0.84
N SER A 38 -0.12 28.37 0.40
CA SER A 38 -1.34 29.01 0.85
C SER A 38 -2.50 28.03 0.66
N LEU A 39 -3.15 27.64 1.77
CA LEU A 39 -4.42 26.93 1.75
C LEU A 39 -5.55 27.91 1.39
N SER A 40 -5.42 28.61 0.26
CA SER A 40 -6.58 29.34 -0.26
C SER A 40 -7.62 28.30 -0.66
N PRO A 41 -8.86 28.38 -0.15
CA PRO A 41 -9.93 27.52 -0.62
C PRO A 41 -10.05 27.68 -2.14
N PRO A 42 -10.27 26.60 -2.90
CA PRO A 42 -10.51 26.70 -4.33
C PRO A 42 -11.66 27.68 -4.58
N ALA A 43 -11.57 28.48 -5.65
CA ALA A 43 -12.68 29.34 -6.04
C ALA A 43 -13.93 28.50 -6.37
N PRO A 44 -15.15 29.02 -6.10
CA PRO A 44 -16.37 28.37 -6.53
C PRO A 44 -16.39 28.19 -8.06
N ILE A 45 -16.84 27.04 -8.52
CA ILE A 45 -16.89 26.66 -9.93
C ILE A 45 -18.35 26.87 -10.39
N PRO A 46 -18.63 27.82 -11.30
CA PRO A 46 -20.00 28.01 -11.81
C PRO A 46 -20.50 26.75 -12.50
N TYR A 47 -21.75 26.33 -12.26
CA TYR A 47 -22.31 25.13 -12.91
C TYR A 47 -22.29 25.23 -14.45
N ALA A 48 -22.44 26.44 -14.99
CA ALA A 48 -22.40 26.71 -16.42
C ALA A 48 -21.01 26.47 -17.06
N SER A 49 -19.94 26.46 -16.27
CA SER A 49 -18.57 26.22 -16.76
C SER A 49 -18.21 24.73 -16.92
N LEU A 50 -19.11 23.83 -16.51
CA LEU A 50 -18.95 22.39 -16.67
C LEU A 50 -19.16 21.96 -18.12
N SER A 51 -18.36 21.02 -18.60
CA SER A 51 -18.55 20.38 -19.92
C SER A 51 -19.86 19.59 -19.97
N ASP A 52 -20.36 19.27 -21.17
CA ASP A 52 -21.59 18.49 -21.34
C ASP A 52 -21.56 17.14 -20.63
N ALA A 53 -20.43 16.44 -20.74
CA ALA A 53 -20.23 15.16 -20.05
C ALA A 53 -20.23 15.33 -18.53
N GLU A 54 -19.62 16.39 -17.98
CA GLU A 54 -19.65 16.68 -16.55
C GLU A 54 -21.06 17.05 -16.08
N ARG A 55 -21.78 17.88 -16.83
CA ARG A 55 -23.16 18.27 -16.53
C ARG A 55 -24.10 17.08 -16.53
N GLU A 56 -23.93 16.13 -17.45
CA GLU A 56 -24.75 14.91 -17.47
C GLU A 56 -24.59 14.10 -16.18
N GLN A 57 -23.35 13.95 -15.70
CA GLN A 57 -23.06 13.20 -14.47
C GLN A 57 -23.45 13.97 -13.20
N LEU A 58 -23.37 15.30 -13.23
CA LEU A 58 -23.64 16.18 -12.09
C LEU A 58 -25.05 16.73 -12.05
N GLN A 59 -25.92 16.33 -12.98
CA GLN A 59 -27.32 16.74 -13.04
C GLN A 59 -28.08 16.61 -11.70
N PRO A 60 -27.87 15.57 -10.86
CA PRO A 60 -28.53 15.48 -9.55
C PRO A 60 -28.12 16.58 -8.57
N PHE A 61 -26.95 17.17 -8.76
CA PHE A 61 -26.42 18.25 -7.93
C PHE A 61 -26.72 19.63 -8.51
N ALA A 62 -27.34 19.73 -9.69
CA ALA A 62 -27.51 21.00 -10.40
C ALA A 62 -28.26 22.05 -9.57
N ALA A 63 -29.32 21.65 -8.86
CA ALA A 63 -30.15 22.56 -8.06
C ALA A 63 -29.41 23.13 -6.82
N GLU A 64 -28.52 22.33 -6.23
CA GLU A 64 -27.79 22.69 -5.01
C GLU A 64 -26.35 23.11 -5.29
N TRP A 65 -25.92 23.12 -6.56
CA TRP A 65 -24.50 23.23 -6.93
C TRP A 65 -23.83 24.46 -6.33
N GLU A 66 -24.47 25.62 -6.46
CA GLU A 66 -23.97 26.91 -5.95
C GLU A 66 -23.94 26.96 -4.41
N GLN A 67 -24.66 26.08 -3.72
CA GLN A 67 -24.65 25.96 -2.26
C GLN A 67 -23.57 24.99 -1.76
N LEU A 68 -22.97 24.20 -2.64
CA LEU A 68 -21.91 23.28 -2.28
C LEU A 68 -20.61 24.04 -1.97
N PRO A 69 -19.87 23.68 -0.91
CA PRO A 69 -18.55 24.23 -0.66
C PRO A 69 -17.63 24.06 -1.90
N PRO A 70 -16.78 25.05 -2.22
CA PRO A 70 -15.93 24.98 -3.41
C PRO A 70 -15.05 23.72 -3.49
N GLU A 71 -14.59 23.19 -2.35
CA GLU A 71 -13.83 21.94 -2.28
C GLU A 71 -14.67 20.74 -2.72
N ARG A 72 -15.96 20.75 -2.38
CA ARG A 72 -16.92 19.72 -2.77
C ARG A 72 -17.25 19.83 -4.26
N GLN A 73 -17.47 21.03 -4.79
CA GLN A 73 -17.64 21.28 -6.22
C GLN A 73 -16.43 20.75 -7.01
N ALA A 74 -15.20 21.12 -6.59
CA ALA A 74 -13.97 20.68 -7.24
C ALA A 74 -13.75 19.15 -7.15
N ARG A 75 -14.20 18.50 -6.07
CA ARG A 75 -14.15 17.03 -5.95
C ARG A 75 -15.15 16.35 -6.87
N LEU A 76 -16.38 16.87 -6.95
CA LEU A 76 -17.45 16.34 -7.81
C LEU A 76 -17.11 16.52 -9.30
N ARG A 77 -16.61 17.69 -9.71
CA ARG A 77 -16.14 17.91 -11.09
C ARG A 77 -15.05 16.92 -11.49
N ARG A 78 -14.00 16.78 -10.67
CA ARG A 78 -12.92 15.80 -10.93
C ARG A 78 -13.43 14.36 -11.01
N ALA A 79 -14.48 14.02 -10.27
CA ALA A 79 -15.11 12.71 -10.34
C ALA A 79 -15.85 12.50 -11.66
N ALA A 80 -16.65 13.49 -12.06
CA ALA A 80 -17.41 13.47 -13.29
C ALA A 80 -16.49 13.38 -14.53
N ALA A 81 -15.41 14.17 -14.56
CA ALA A 81 -14.40 14.11 -15.62
C ALA A 81 -13.78 12.70 -15.74
N ARG A 82 -13.32 12.12 -14.62
CA ARG A 82 -12.77 10.75 -14.63
C ARG A 82 -13.78 9.69 -15.06
N TRP A 83 -15.06 9.88 -14.73
CA TRP A 83 -16.12 8.97 -15.15
C TRP A 83 -16.36 9.05 -16.67
N ALA A 84 -16.38 10.27 -17.21
CA ALA A 84 -16.52 10.52 -18.64
C ALA A 84 -15.38 9.87 -19.45
N GLU A 85 -14.14 9.93 -18.94
CA GLU A 85 -12.96 9.32 -19.58
C GLU A 85 -12.87 7.79 -19.39
N MET A 86 -13.69 7.20 -18.52
CA MET A 86 -13.57 5.79 -18.15
C MET A 86 -14.11 4.86 -19.25
N PRO A 87 -13.34 3.82 -19.67
CA PRO A 87 -13.83 2.78 -20.58
C PRO A 87 -15.04 2.02 -20.02
N PRO A 88 -15.92 1.47 -20.88
CA PRO A 88 -17.16 0.83 -20.45
C PRO A 88 -16.95 -0.34 -19.47
N GLU A 89 -15.88 -1.13 -19.63
CA GLU A 89 -15.54 -2.24 -18.72
C GLU A 89 -15.16 -1.72 -17.32
N GLN A 90 -14.43 -0.61 -17.27
CA GLN A 90 -14.08 0.03 -16.00
C GLN A 90 -15.32 0.62 -15.34
N ARG A 91 -16.22 1.27 -16.12
CA ARG A 91 -17.51 1.75 -15.60
C ARG A 91 -18.33 0.62 -15.01
N ALA A 92 -18.42 -0.53 -15.69
CA ALA A 92 -19.13 -1.71 -15.19
C ALA A 92 -18.56 -2.21 -13.84
N ARG A 93 -17.23 -2.26 -13.69
CA ARG A 93 -16.58 -2.62 -12.42
C ARG A 93 -16.90 -1.63 -11.31
N VAL A 94 -16.92 -0.33 -11.60
CA VAL A 94 -17.26 0.69 -10.60
C VAL A 94 -18.75 0.58 -10.20
N GLN A 95 -19.66 0.35 -11.15
CA GLN A 95 -21.07 0.11 -10.86
C GLN A 95 -21.27 -1.15 -9.99
N GLU A 96 -20.56 -2.24 -10.26
CA GLU A 96 -20.63 -3.45 -9.45
C GLU A 96 -20.11 -3.22 -8.03
N ARG A 97 -19.03 -2.44 -7.88
CA ARG A 97 -18.55 -2.01 -6.55
C ARG A 97 -19.57 -1.15 -5.83
N PHE A 98 -20.30 -0.31 -6.56
CA PHE A 98 -21.37 0.49 -5.97
C PHE A 98 -22.52 -0.34 -5.45
N ARG A 99 -23.02 -1.29 -6.25
CA ARG A 99 -24.10 -2.18 -5.83
C ARG A 99 -23.72 -2.93 -4.55
N ARG A 100 -22.49 -3.45 -4.48
CA ARG A 100 -21.95 -4.08 -3.27
C ARG A 100 -21.90 -3.14 -2.09
N TRP A 101 -21.46 -1.90 -2.29
CA TRP A 101 -21.41 -0.89 -1.23
C TRP A 101 -22.81 -0.51 -0.71
N GLN A 102 -23.79 -0.37 -1.60
CA GLN A 102 -25.18 -0.11 -1.22
C GLN A 102 -25.79 -1.27 -0.42
N ALA A 103 -25.39 -2.51 -0.71
CA ALA A 103 -25.83 -3.69 0.01
C ALA A 103 -25.24 -3.80 1.44
N LEU A 104 -24.19 -3.04 1.77
CA LEU A 104 -23.61 -3.04 3.12
C LEU A 104 -24.52 -2.34 4.14
N THR A 105 -24.58 -2.86 5.36
CA THR A 105 -25.26 -2.22 6.49
C THR A 105 -24.50 -0.95 6.94
N PRO A 106 -25.14 -0.03 7.70
CA PRO A 106 -24.45 1.13 8.27
C PRO A 106 -23.18 0.77 9.04
N GLU A 107 -23.23 -0.28 9.85
CA GLU A 107 -22.12 -0.76 10.69
C GLU A 107 -20.97 -1.30 9.84
N GLU A 108 -21.28 -2.06 8.77
CA GLU A 108 -20.28 -2.54 7.83
C GLU A 108 -19.59 -1.39 7.08
N ARG A 109 -20.36 -0.36 6.73
CA ARG A 109 -19.82 0.86 6.10
C ARG A 109 -18.93 1.64 7.05
N ASP A 110 -19.29 1.74 8.33
CA ASP A 110 -18.47 2.36 9.37
C ASP A 110 -17.16 1.60 9.56
N ALA A 111 -17.22 0.26 9.68
CA ALA A 111 -16.04 -0.57 9.79
C ALA A 111 -15.12 -0.42 8.56
N LEU A 112 -15.66 -0.30 7.35
CA LEU A 112 -14.84 -0.06 6.16
C LEU A 112 -14.21 1.34 6.17
N ARG A 113 -14.95 2.36 6.59
CA ARG A 113 -14.44 3.73 6.74
C ARG A 113 -13.28 3.79 7.73
N GLU A 114 -13.40 3.13 8.87
CA GLU A 114 -12.35 3.05 9.88
C GLU A 114 -11.09 2.35 9.34
N ARG A 115 -11.26 1.21 8.65
CA ARG A 115 -10.16 0.49 8.02
C ARG A 115 -9.44 1.34 6.96
N LEU A 116 -10.21 2.08 6.15
CA LEU A 116 -9.66 2.98 5.15
C LEU A 116 -8.92 4.15 5.79
N HIS A 117 -9.44 4.72 6.88
CA HIS A 117 -8.78 5.80 7.62
C HIS A 117 -7.43 5.31 8.15
N LYS A 118 -7.42 4.18 8.86
CA LYS A 118 -6.18 3.54 9.35
C LYS A 118 -5.18 3.27 8.22
N PHE A 119 -5.65 2.83 7.05
CA PHE A 119 -4.78 2.63 5.89
C PHE A 119 -4.18 3.93 5.35
N ARG A 120 -4.93 5.04 5.36
CA ARG A 120 -4.45 6.36 4.91
C ARG A 120 -3.44 6.98 5.87
N GLU A 121 -3.54 6.67 7.16
CA GLU A 121 -2.59 7.09 8.20
C GLU A 121 -1.27 6.30 8.16
N MET A 122 -1.23 5.17 7.47
CA MET A 122 0.00 4.39 7.28
C MET A 122 1.01 5.15 6.42
N SER A 123 2.31 4.95 6.69
CA SER A 123 3.38 5.46 5.84
C SER A 123 3.27 4.89 4.41
N PRO A 124 3.83 5.56 3.38
CA PRO A 124 3.82 5.05 2.02
C PRO A 124 4.34 3.60 1.90
N GLU A 125 5.40 3.28 2.64
CA GLU A 125 6.01 1.94 2.68
C GLU A 125 5.06 0.92 3.32
N GLN A 126 4.34 1.32 4.37
CA GLN A 126 3.33 0.50 5.02
C GLN A 126 2.13 0.22 4.12
N GLN A 127 1.63 1.25 3.42
CA GLN A 127 0.55 1.09 2.45
C GLN A 127 0.96 0.12 1.34
N GLU A 128 2.17 0.27 0.83
CA GLU A 128 2.67 -0.57 -0.25
C GLU A 128 2.83 -2.04 0.19
N ARG A 129 3.25 -2.28 1.44
CA ARG A 129 3.24 -3.65 2.00
C ARG A 129 1.87 -4.27 2.00
N VAL A 130 0.85 -3.51 2.40
CA VAL A 130 -0.54 -3.99 2.44
C VAL A 130 -1.01 -4.29 1.02
N ARG A 131 -0.76 -3.41 0.05
CA ARG A 131 -1.08 -3.65 -1.37
C ARG A 131 -0.45 -4.93 -1.89
N ARG A 132 0.86 -5.11 -1.71
CA ARG A 132 1.55 -6.36 -2.09
C ARG A 132 1.00 -7.58 -1.35
N GLY A 133 0.58 -7.43 -0.10
CA GLY A 133 -0.10 -8.50 0.66
C GLY A 133 -1.38 -8.95 0.02
N VAL A 134 -2.24 -7.98 -0.33
CA VAL A 134 -3.52 -8.22 -1.01
C VAL A 134 -3.32 -8.84 -2.39
N GLU A 135 -2.38 -8.33 -3.19
CA GLU A 135 -2.09 -8.88 -4.52
C GLU A 135 -1.65 -10.34 -4.46
N ARG A 136 -0.71 -10.69 -3.56
CA ARG A 136 -0.33 -12.10 -3.37
C ARG A 136 -1.51 -12.97 -2.97
N PHE A 137 -2.34 -12.50 -2.04
CA PHE A 137 -3.53 -13.25 -1.64
C PHE A 137 -4.51 -13.45 -2.80
N ARG A 138 -4.64 -12.48 -3.71
CA ARG A 138 -5.49 -12.60 -4.90
C ARG A 138 -4.99 -13.66 -5.88
N LEU A 139 -3.66 -13.84 -5.97
CA LEU A 139 -3.01 -14.81 -6.84
C LEU A 139 -3.09 -16.26 -6.34
N LEU A 140 -3.50 -16.49 -5.08
CA LEU A 140 -3.69 -17.84 -4.56
C LEU A 140 -4.89 -18.54 -5.25
N PRO A 141 -4.84 -19.88 -5.40
CA PRO A 141 -5.98 -20.67 -5.85
C PRO A 141 -7.26 -20.35 -5.08
N PRO A 142 -8.43 -20.36 -5.73
CA PRO A 142 -9.72 -20.05 -5.07
C PRO A 142 -9.97 -20.82 -3.77
N GLU A 143 -9.61 -22.10 -3.75
CA GLU A 143 -9.78 -23.03 -2.63
C GLU A 143 -8.87 -22.63 -1.46
N GLU A 144 -7.61 -22.30 -1.75
CA GLU A 144 -6.64 -21.86 -0.76
C GLU A 144 -7.04 -20.51 -0.15
N ARG A 145 -7.53 -19.56 -0.96
CA ARG A 145 -8.07 -18.29 -0.47
C ARG A 145 -9.28 -18.49 0.43
N ALA A 146 -10.15 -19.43 0.09
CA ALA A 146 -11.34 -19.73 0.90
C ALA A 146 -10.91 -20.31 2.25
N ARG A 147 -10.01 -21.29 2.25
CA ARG A 147 -9.44 -21.90 3.46
C ARG A 147 -8.79 -20.85 4.36
N LEU A 148 -7.88 -20.03 3.84
CA LEU A 148 -7.17 -19.02 4.61
C LEU A 148 -8.12 -17.96 5.20
N ARG A 149 -9.17 -17.59 4.47
CA ARG A 149 -10.17 -16.63 4.94
C ARG A 149 -11.00 -17.20 6.08
N ASP A 150 -11.42 -18.45 5.95
CA ASP A 150 -12.19 -19.19 6.94
C ASP A 150 -11.37 -19.37 8.24
N GLU A 151 -10.14 -19.83 8.10
CA GLU A 151 -9.17 -19.93 9.20
C GLU A 151 -8.97 -18.57 9.90
N PHE A 152 -8.69 -17.51 9.14
CA PHE A 152 -8.51 -16.16 9.68
C PHE A 152 -9.77 -15.63 10.39
N THR A 153 -10.96 -15.97 9.90
CA THR A 153 -12.23 -15.52 10.48
C THR A 153 -12.47 -16.18 11.83
N ARG A 154 -12.11 -17.46 11.98
CA ARG A 154 -12.22 -18.21 13.24
C ARG A 154 -11.20 -17.79 14.30
N MET A 155 -10.05 -17.26 13.89
CA MET A 155 -9.00 -16.82 14.83
C MET A 155 -9.41 -15.64 15.71
N ALA A 156 -8.96 -15.65 16.96
CA ALA A 156 -9.06 -14.51 17.87
C ALA A 156 -8.11 -13.36 17.42
N PRO A 157 -8.35 -12.09 17.81
CA PRO A 157 -7.48 -10.96 17.44
C PRO A 157 -5.96 -11.15 17.67
N PRO A 158 -5.48 -11.70 18.81
CA PRO A 158 -4.04 -11.94 18.99
C PRO A 158 -3.51 -13.04 18.05
N GLU A 159 -4.30 -14.08 17.78
CA GLU A 159 -3.95 -15.18 16.88
C GLU A 159 -3.85 -14.69 15.43
N ARG A 160 -4.78 -13.85 14.99
CA ARG A 160 -4.71 -13.20 13.66
C ARG A 160 -3.40 -12.43 13.47
N ARG A 161 -2.95 -11.74 14.52
CA ARG A 161 -1.68 -11.00 14.49
C ARG A 161 -0.49 -11.96 14.39
N ALA A 162 -0.51 -13.06 15.13
CA ALA A 162 0.52 -14.09 15.07
C ALA A 162 0.56 -14.78 13.70
N PHE A 163 -0.60 -15.13 13.15
CA PHE A 163 -0.74 -15.74 11.82
C PHE A 163 -0.13 -14.87 10.71
N LEU A 164 -0.48 -13.57 10.70
CA LEU A 164 0.11 -12.61 9.75
C LEU A 164 1.63 -12.44 9.95
N GLN A 165 2.15 -12.65 11.17
CA GLN A 165 3.59 -12.62 11.44
C GLN A 165 4.29 -13.93 11.04
N GLY A 166 3.67 -15.09 11.28
CA GLY A 166 4.17 -16.42 10.95
C GLY A 166 4.31 -16.61 9.44
N ALA A 167 3.26 -16.32 8.67
CA ALA A 167 3.29 -16.38 7.21
C ALA A 167 4.37 -15.45 6.60
N ASN A 168 4.66 -14.33 7.26
CA ASN A 168 5.77 -13.46 6.85
C ASN A 168 7.14 -14.00 7.30
N SER A 169 7.22 -14.73 8.40
CA SER A 169 8.46 -15.31 8.93
C SER A 169 8.95 -16.49 8.11
N GLU A 170 8.06 -17.41 7.77
CA GLU A 170 8.36 -18.56 6.91
C GLU A 170 8.87 -18.11 5.54
N ARG A 171 8.19 -17.13 4.93
CA ARG A 171 8.64 -16.52 3.67
C ARG A 171 10.03 -15.90 3.76
N ARG A 172 10.39 -15.28 4.89
CA ARG A 172 11.74 -14.73 5.11
C ARG A 172 12.78 -15.84 5.25
N ALA A 173 12.46 -16.91 5.97
CA ALA A 173 13.36 -18.05 6.11
C ALA A 173 13.67 -18.68 4.76
N LEU A 174 12.64 -18.88 3.92
CA LEU A 174 12.81 -19.40 2.56
C LEU A 174 13.61 -18.45 1.66
N ALA A 175 13.34 -17.13 1.72
CA ALA A 175 14.11 -16.15 0.96
C ALA A 175 15.59 -16.13 1.37
N ARG A 176 15.87 -16.22 2.68
CA ARG A 176 17.23 -16.36 3.21
C ARG A 176 17.92 -17.60 2.68
N GLU A 177 17.24 -18.75 2.75
CA GLU A 177 17.80 -20.02 2.28
C GLU A 177 18.12 -19.97 0.79
N ARG A 178 17.21 -19.42 -0.04
CA ARG A 178 17.45 -19.24 -1.49
C ARG A 178 18.65 -18.33 -1.78
N TRP A 179 18.81 -17.25 -1.02
CA TRP A 179 19.97 -16.37 -1.17
C TRP A 179 21.28 -17.06 -0.75
N LEU A 180 21.28 -17.81 0.36
CA LEU A 180 22.45 -18.59 0.77
C LEU A 180 22.85 -19.62 -0.30
N GLN A 181 21.88 -20.25 -0.96
CA GLN A 181 22.14 -21.20 -2.04
C GLN A 181 22.78 -20.55 -3.28
N SER A 182 22.57 -19.26 -3.52
CA SER A 182 23.24 -18.53 -4.61
C SER A 182 24.70 -18.19 -4.34
N LEU A 183 25.17 -18.33 -3.09
CA LEU A 183 26.56 -18.04 -2.75
C LEU A 183 27.50 -19.19 -3.13
N PRO A 184 28.80 -18.89 -3.40
CA PRO A 184 29.86 -19.89 -3.48
C PRO A 184 29.83 -20.84 -2.27
N GLY A 185 30.06 -22.14 -2.52
CA GLY A 185 29.85 -23.21 -1.54
C GLY A 185 30.64 -23.03 -0.23
N ASP A 186 31.88 -22.56 -0.35
CA ASP A 186 32.81 -22.27 0.74
C ASP A 186 32.38 -21.08 1.61
N GLU A 187 31.54 -20.19 1.08
CA GLU A 187 31.06 -18.99 1.77
C GLU A 187 29.68 -19.19 2.43
N ARG A 188 28.96 -20.27 2.12
CA ARG A 188 27.57 -20.50 2.59
C ARG A 188 27.45 -20.67 4.10
N GLU A 189 28.20 -21.60 4.67
CA GLU A 189 28.14 -21.90 6.11
C GLU A 189 28.70 -20.74 6.97
N PRO A 190 29.84 -20.12 6.63
CA PRO A 190 30.29 -18.91 7.30
C PRO A 190 29.26 -17.77 7.26
N MET A 191 28.59 -17.60 6.12
CA MET A 191 27.52 -16.60 5.97
C MET A 191 26.29 -16.95 6.81
N ARG A 192 25.87 -18.22 6.82
CA ARG A 192 24.76 -18.70 7.66
C ARG A 192 25.03 -18.41 9.13
N ALA A 193 26.19 -18.84 9.64
CA ALA A 193 26.62 -18.62 11.02
C ALA A 193 26.67 -17.13 11.37
N MET A 194 27.20 -16.29 10.49
CA MET A 194 27.23 -14.84 10.68
C MET A 194 25.81 -14.24 10.78
N LEU A 195 24.91 -14.61 9.87
CA LEU A 195 23.54 -14.10 9.86
C LEU A 195 22.71 -14.56 11.06
N ASP A 196 22.97 -15.75 11.58
CA ASP A 196 22.34 -16.28 12.80
C ASP A 196 22.81 -15.52 14.04
N GLY A 197 24.07 -15.03 14.05
CA GLY A 197 24.61 -14.19 15.12
C GLY A 197 24.11 -12.74 15.13
N PHE A 198 23.47 -12.25 14.06
CA PHE A 198 22.96 -10.88 14.01
C PHE A 198 21.61 -10.69 14.72
N ALA A 199 21.49 -9.59 15.47
CA ALA A 199 20.19 -9.08 15.88
C ALA A 199 19.36 -8.65 14.65
N PRO A 200 18.00 -8.64 14.71
CA PRO A 200 17.17 -8.27 13.57
C PRO A 200 17.52 -6.92 12.91
N PRO A 201 17.82 -5.83 13.67
CA PRO A 201 18.24 -4.57 13.07
C PRO A 201 19.59 -4.66 12.34
N GLN A 202 20.56 -5.40 12.89
CA GLN A 202 21.87 -5.63 12.27
C GLN A 202 21.73 -6.42 10.97
N ARG A 203 20.92 -7.49 10.97
CA ARG A 203 20.64 -8.30 9.78
C ARG A 203 20.02 -7.47 8.66
N LYS A 204 19.08 -6.57 9.01
CA LYS A 204 18.49 -5.63 8.06
C LYS A 204 19.54 -4.67 7.51
N ALA A 205 20.32 -4.03 8.39
CA ALA A 205 21.36 -3.08 8.00
C ALA A 205 22.40 -3.70 7.05
N PHE A 206 22.85 -4.92 7.33
CA PHE A 206 23.78 -5.65 6.46
C PHE A 206 23.20 -5.91 5.07
N ARG A 207 21.95 -6.40 5.01
CA ARG A 207 21.26 -6.65 3.74
C ARG A 207 21.07 -5.37 2.94
N ASP A 208 20.64 -4.29 3.58
CA ASP A 208 20.43 -3.00 2.91
C ASP A 208 21.76 -2.45 2.38
N LEU A 209 22.86 -2.61 3.14
CA LEU A 209 24.20 -2.25 2.70
C LEU A 209 24.65 -3.06 1.47
N LEU A 210 24.44 -4.37 1.45
CA LEU A 210 24.74 -5.23 0.29
C LEU A 210 23.90 -4.85 -0.95
N LEU A 211 22.63 -4.50 -0.76
CA LEU A 211 21.72 -4.11 -1.85
C LEU A 211 22.07 -2.73 -2.42
N ALA A 212 22.54 -1.81 -1.57
CA ALA A 212 22.98 -0.49 -1.97
C ALA A 212 24.35 -0.51 -2.69
N ALA A 213 25.18 -1.52 -2.44
CA ALA A 213 26.47 -1.68 -3.10
C ALA A 213 26.30 -2.01 -4.61
N PRO A 214 27.14 -1.42 -5.49
CA PRO A 214 27.23 -1.81 -6.90
C PRO A 214 27.46 -3.32 -7.03
N ALA A 215 26.90 -3.94 -8.08
CA ALA A 215 26.97 -5.39 -8.28
C ALA A 215 28.42 -5.91 -8.25
N GLU A 216 29.35 -5.18 -8.86
CA GLU A 216 30.78 -5.49 -8.92
C GLU A 216 31.46 -5.49 -7.54
N GLN A 217 30.97 -4.68 -6.60
CA GLN A 217 31.56 -4.51 -5.27
C GLN A 217 30.88 -5.37 -4.21
N ARG A 218 29.73 -5.98 -4.55
CA ARG A 218 28.89 -6.70 -3.58
C ARG A 218 29.58 -7.93 -3.03
N ASP A 219 30.33 -8.65 -3.86
CA ASP A 219 31.08 -9.84 -3.43
C ASP A 219 32.24 -9.49 -2.52
N ASP A 220 32.96 -8.41 -2.80
CA ASP A 220 34.08 -7.99 -1.96
C ASP A 220 33.60 -7.49 -0.61
N LEU A 221 32.53 -6.67 -0.59
CA LEU A 221 31.87 -6.25 0.65
C LEU A 221 31.39 -7.46 1.47
N ARG A 222 30.81 -8.45 0.81
CA ARG A 222 30.34 -9.67 1.48
C ARG A 222 31.50 -10.47 2.08
N ARG A 223 32.61 -10.64 1.36
CA ARG A 223 33.83 -11.31 1.86
C ARG A 223 34.53 -10.51 2.96
N GLU A 224 34.50 -9.19 2.90
CA GLU A 224 34.99 -8.30 3.96
C GLU A 224 34.27 -8.62 5.28
N PHE A 225 32.93 -8.64 5.25
CA PHE A 225 32.12 -8.99 6.43
C PHE A 225 32.40 -10.40 6.96
N LEU A 226 32.63 -11.38 6.08
CA LEU A 226 33.00 -12.73 6.50
C LEU A 226 34.35 -12.78 7.25
N ARG A 227 35.31 -11.92 6.89
CA ARG A 227 36.62 -11.82 7.56
C ARG A 227 36.59 -11.07 8.89
N MET A 228 35.65 -10.13 9.06
CA MET A 228 35.49 -9.37 10.31
C MET A 228 35.05 -10.27 11.47
N ASP A 229 35.46 -9.95 12.69
CA ASP A 229 34.89 -10.58 13.89
C ASP A 229 33.51 -9.98 14.27
N PRO A 230 32.73 -10.60 15.18
CA PRO A 230 31.40 -10.11 15.56
C PRO A 230 31.35 -8.66 16.06
N SER A 231 32.37 -8.21 16.81
CA SER A 231 32.42 -6.85 17.35
C SER A 231 32.69 -5.82 16.24
N GLN A 232 33.59 -6.15 15.33
CA GLN A 232 33.87 -5.34 14.13
C GLN A 232 32.64 -5.23 13.23
N ARG A 233 31.92 -6.33 12.99
CA ARG A 233 30.67 -6.31 12.21
C ARG A 233 29.61 -5.43 12.86
N ALA A 234 29.45 -5.51 14.18
CA ALA A 234 28.51 -4.69 14.92
C ALA A 234 28.85 -3.20 14.78
N ALA A 235 30.12 -2.82 14.98
CA ALA A 235 30.59 -1.45 14.81
C ALA A 235 30.38 -0.95 13.37
N ARG A 236 30.68 -1.79 12.37
CA ARG A 236 30.51 -1.46 10.94
C ARG A 236 29.06 -1.19 10.56
N LEU A 237 28.12 -1.91 11.18
CA LEU A 237 26.68 -1.79 10.92
C LEU A 237 26.01 -0.68 11.75
N GLN A 238 26.61 -0.26 12.86
CA GLN A 238 26.01 0.70 13.78
C GLN A 238 25.50 2.01 13.13
N PRO A 239 26.23 2.63 12.17
CA PRO A 239 25.74 3.84 11.50
C PRO A 239 24.49 3.64 10.65
N PHE A 240 24.19 2.40 10.27
CA PHE A 240 23.06 2.04 9.40
C PHE A 240 21.84 1.52 10.18
N ILE A 241 21.95 1.40 11.50
CA ILE A 241 20.86 0.96 12.36
C ILE A 241 20.11 2.21 12.86
N PRO A 242 18.81 2.36 12.53
CA PRO A 242 18.05 3.51 13.01
C PRO A 242 17.89 3.43 14.55
N PRO A 243 17.85 4.59 15.24
CA PRO A 243 17.62 4.61 16.69
C PRO A 243 16.26 3.99 17.02
N PRO A 244 16.13 3.36 18.21
CA PRO A 244 14.84 2.83 18.63
C PRO A 244 13.80 3.96 18.69
N PRO A 245 12.53 3.67 18.37
CA PRO A 245 11.48 4.68 18.47
C PRO A 245 11.35 5.17 19.92
N PRO A 246 10.91 6.44 20.13
CA PRO A 246 10.76 7.00 21.47
C PRO A 246 9.77 6.19 22.32
N PRO A 247 9.94 6.16 23.65
CA PRO A 247 9.05 5.44 24.55
C PRO A 247 7.60 5.93 24.38
N GLY A 248 6.65 4.99 24.26
CA GLY A 248 5.23 5.27 23.98
C GLY A 248 4.81 5.12 22.51
N MET A 249 5.78 5.06 21.59
CA MET A 249 5.52 4.71 20.19
C MET A 249 5.61 3.18 20.03
N ARG A 250 4.49 2.51 19.70
CA ARG A 250 4.51 1.06 19.44
C ARG A 250 5.51 0.79 18.30
N PRO A 251 6.52 -0.09 18.47
CA PRO A 251 7.51 -0.31 17.44
C PRO A 251 6.79 -0.75 16.17
N PRO A 252 7.15 -0.21 14.99
CA PRO A 252 6.61 -0.71 13.75
C PRO A 252 6.87 -2.22 13.72
N GLY A 253 5.81 -3.01 13.52
CA GLY A 253 5.94 -4.45 13.34
C GLY A 253 7.00 -4.75 12.27
N PRO A 254 7.65 -5.93 12.32
CA PRO A 254 8.92 -6.18 11.63
C PRO A 254 8.89 -5.72 10.15
N PRO A 255 9.96 -5.07 9.68
CA PRO A 255 10.01 -4.46 8.35
C PRO A 255 9.94 -5.49 7.21
N PRO A 256 9.50 -5.10 6.00
CA PRO A 256 9.47 -5.97 4.83
C PRO A 256 10.84 -5.99 4.14
N ASP A 257 11.32 -7.19 3.85
CA ASP A 257 12.44 -7.38 2.94
C ASP A 257 11.87 -7.57 1.53
N GLY A 258 12.29 -6.71 0.59
CA GLY A 258 11.96 -6.84 -0.84
C GLY A 258 12.54 -8.11 -1.45
N PRO A 259 12.02 -8.56 -2.61
CA PRO A 259 12.59 -9.73 -3.29
C PRO A 259 14.05 -9.45 -3.69
N PRO A 260 14.95 -10.46 -3.70
CA PRO A 260 16.22 -10.31 -4.40
C PRO A 260 15.91 -10.07 -5.89
N PRO A 261 16.58 -9.12 -6.56
CA PRO A 261 16.53 -9.05 -8.01
C PRO A 261 17.16 -10.33 -8.60
N HIS A 262 16.63 -10.72 -9.75
CA HIS A 262 17.10 -11.84 -10.57
C HIS A 262 18.59 -11.72 -10.91
#